data_AF-A0A9Q4CBX7-F1
#
_entry.id   AF-A0A9Q4CBX7-F1
#
_cell.length_a   1.000
_cell.length_b   1.000
_cell.length_c   1.000
_cell.angle_alpha   90.00
_cell.angle_beta   90.00
_cell.angle_gamma   90.00
#
_symmetry.space_group_name_H-M   'P 1'
#
loop_
_entity.id
_entity.type
_entity.pdbx_description
1 polymer ?
#
loop_
_entity_poly.entity_id
_entity_poly.type
_entity_poly.pdbx_seq_one_letter_code
_entity_poly.pdbx_strand_id
1 'polypeptide(L)' 'MNTSERAARDLLRVQQASIEEVEAVERLRQSVSRAVRSGASWAQIAAHLGVTERAARRRFGSPPAPEDQTTLF' A
#
# COMPACT_ATOMS: atom_id res chain seq x y z
N MET A 1 -28.06 17.86 -24.28
CA MET A 1 -26.96 17.30 -23.45
C MET A 1 -26.09 16.49 -24.38
N ASN A 2 -24.95 17.04 -24.80
CA ASN A 2 -24.12 16.48 -25.86
C ASN A 2 -23.35 15.26 -25.34
N THR A 3 -23.18 14.23 -26.16
CA THR A 3 -22.47 12.98 -25.82
C THR A 3 -21.05 13.25 -25.32
N SER A 4 -20.41 14.31 -25.84
CA SER A 4 -19.10 14.80 -25.42
C SER A 4 -19.06 15.31 -23.97
N GLU A 5 -20.12 15.98 -23.49
CA GLU A 5 -20.19 16.49 -22.11
C GLU A 5 -20.38 15.36 -21.08
N ARG A 6 -21.05 14.28 -21.48
CA ARG A 6 -21.21 13.09 -20.64
C ARG A 6 -19.88 12.33 -20.53
N ALA A 7 -19.20 12.13 -21.65
CA ALA A 7 -17.88 11.52 -21.68
C ALA A 7 -16.85 12.32 -20.84
N ALA A 8 -16.85 13.66 -20.95
CA ALA A 8 -15.97 14.50 -20.14
C ALA A 8 -16.23 14.35 -18.63
N ARG A 9 -17.50 14.29 -18.21
CA ARG A 9 -17.86 14.03 -16.80
C ARG A 9 -17.42 12.64 -16.34
N ASP A 10 -17.57 11.62 -17.17
CA ASP A 10 -17.18 10.25 -16.81
C ASP A 10 -15.65 10.15 -16.69
N LEU A 11 -14.89 10.81 -17.57
CA LEU A 11 -13.42 10.90 -17.46
C LEU A 11 -12.96 11.61 -16.19
N LEU A 12 -13.64 12.69 -15.78
CA LEU A 12 -13.34 13.35 -14.50
C LEU A 12 -13.59 12.42 -13.31
N ARG A 13 -14.63 11.59 -13.34
CA ARG A 13 -14.87 10.58 -12.29
C ARG A 13 -13.78 9.51 -12.26
N VAL A 14 -13.31 9.07 -13.42
CA VAL A 14 -12.19 8.11 -13.50
C VAL A 14 -10.92 8.70 -12.89
N GLN A 15 -10.60 9.96 -13.23
CA GLN A 15 -9.46 10.66 -12.63
C GLN A 15 -9.58 10.74 -11.11
N GLN A 16 -10.74 11.15 -10.61
CA GLN A 16 -11.00 11.26 -9.17
C GLN A 16 -10.86 9.91 -8.46
N ALA A 17 -11.45 8.85 -9.02
CA ALA A 17 -11.33 7.50 -8.47
C ALA A 17 -9.88 7.01 -8.44
N SER A 18 -9.08 7.35 -9.45
CA SER A 18 -7.65 7.02 -9.47
C SER A 18 -6.87 7.73 -8.37
N ILE A 19 -7.17 9.00 -8.08
CA ILE A 19 -6.55 9.74 -6.97
C ILE A 19 -6.92 9.10 -5.63
N GLU A 20 -8.21 8.81 -5.43
CA GLU A 20 -8.71 8.17 -4.21
C GLU A 20 -8.08 6.79 -3.96
N GLU A 21 -7.87 6.00 -5.01
CA GLU A 21 -7.19 4.71 -4.94
C GLU A 21 -5.75 4.88 -4.42
N VAL A 22 -4.99 5.83 -4.99
CA VAL A 22 -3.62 6.12 -4.55
C VAL A 22 -3.59 6.52 -3.08
N GLU A 23 -4.47 7.43 -2.67
CA GLU A 23 -4.57 7.87 -1.27
C GLU A 23 -4.97 6.74 -0.33
N ALA A 24 -5.87 5.84 -0.76
CA ALA A 24 -6.25 4.67 0.03
C ALA A 24 -5.08 3.70 0.21
N VAL A 25 -4.28 3.48 -0.84
CA VAL A 25 -3.07 2.65 -0.76
C VAL A 25 -2.05 3.24 0.21
N GLU A 26 -1.82 4.56 0.16
CA GLU A 26 -0.90 5.22 1.09
C GLU A 26 -1.39 5.16 2.55
N ARG A 27 -2.68 5.39 2.80
CA ARG A 27 -3.27 5.23 4.14
C ARG A 27 -3.13 3.80 4.65
N LEU A 28 -3.29 2.81 3.77
CA LEU A 28 -3.08 1.40 4.12
C LEU A 28 -1.63 1.12 4.51
N ARG A 29 -0.66 1.61 3.72
CA ARG A 29 0.78 1.48 4.04
C ARG A 29 1.13 2.09 5.40
N GLN A 30 0.64 3.29 5.68
CA GLN A 30 0.85 3.96 6.97
C GLN A 30 0.25 3.17 8.13
N SER A 31 -0.93 2.60 7.95
CA SER A 31 -1.62 1.80 8.97
C SER A 31 -0.86 0.50 9.26
N VAL A 32 -0.41 -0.21 8.23
CA VAL A 32 0.44 -1.40 8.40
C VAL A 32 1.75 -1.05 9.10
N SER A 33 2.40 0.05 8.71
CA SER A 33 3.62 0.54 9.35
C SER A 33 3.42 0.87 10.83
N ARG A 34 2.29 1.48 11.20
CA ARG A 34 1.91 1.71 12.60
C ARG A 34 1.71 0.39 13.34
N ALA A 35 0.98 -0.57 12.77
CA ALA A 35 0.75 -1.87 13.38
C ALA A 35 2.07 -2.61 13.67
N VAL A 36 3.00 -2.62 12.71
CA VAL A 36 4.34 -3.20 12.90
C VAL A 36 5.09 -2.50 14.04
N ARG A 37 5.09 -1.16 14.08
CA ARG A 37 5.72 -0.40 15.18
C ARG A 37 5.07 -0.66 16.54
N SER A 38 3.78 -0.96 16.56
CA SER A 38 3.04 -1.35 17.77
C SER A 38 3.24 -2.82 18.17
N GLY A 39 4.09 -3.58 17.44
CA GLY A 39 4.43 -4.96 17.76
C GLY A 39 3.50 -6.02 17.14
N ALA A 40 2.62 -5.64 16.20
CA ALA A 40 1.81 -6.63 15.49
C ALA A 40 2.69 -7.53 14.62
N SER A 41 2.47 -8.84 14.71
CA SER A 41 3.14 -9.82 13.86
C SER A 41 2.61 -9.76 12.42
N TRP A 42 3.46 -10.16 11.47
CA TRP A 42 3.06 -10.25 10.06
C TRP A 42 1.91 -11.23 9.83
N ALA A 43 1.79 -12.29 10.63
CA ALA A 43 0.67 -13.21 10.59
C ALA A 43 -0.66 -12.54 10.96
N GLN A 44 -0.69 -11.72 12.02
CA GLN A 44 -1.87 -10.94 12.42
C GLN A 44 -2.26 -9.91 11.35
N ILE A 45 -1.28 -9.19 10.82
CA ILE A 45 -1.49 -8.20 9.75
C ILE A 45 -2.07 -8.90 8.52
N ALA A 46 -1.50 -10.03 8.10
CA ALA A 46 -1.95 -10.78 6.94
C ALA A 46 -3.38 -11.32 7.12
N ALA A 47 -3.72 -11.81 8.31
CA ALA A 47 -5.07 -12.25 8.64
C ALA A 47 -6.10 -11.11 8.52
N HIS A 48 -5.78 -9.90 8.99
CA HIS A 48 -6.66 -8.73 8.85
C HIS A 48 -6.76 -8.20 7.42
N LEU A 49 -5.72 -8.39 6.60
CA LEU A 49 -5.72 -8.00 5.19
C LEU A 49 -6.35 -9.07 4.27
N GLY A 50 -6.66 -10.26 4.79
CA GLY A 50 -7.15 -11.38 3.97
C GLY A 50 -6.12 -11.90 2.96
N VAL A 51 -4.83 -11.80 3.27
CA VAL A 51 -3.73 -12.25 2.41
C VAL A 51 -2.81 -13.22 3.15
N THR A 52 -1.88 -13.85 2.43
CA THR A 52 -0.83 -14.65 3.07
C THR A 52 0.23 -13.76 3.71
N GLU A 53 0.90 -14.27 4.76
CA GLU A 53 2.00 -13.55 5.42
C GLU A 53 3.09 -13.12 4.44
N ARG A 54 3.47 -14.03 3.53
CA ARG A 54 4.46 -13.75 2.48
C ARG A 54 4.01 -12.62 1.56
N ALA A 55 2.73 -12.56 1.20
CA ALA A 55 2.19 -11.48 0.37
C ALA A 55 2.17 -10.15 1.14
N ALA A 56 1.79 -10.16 2.42
CA ALA A 56 1.83 -8.97 3.28
C ALA A 56 3.26 -8.43 3.44
N ARG A 57 4.22 -9.30 3.77
CA ARG A 57 5.65 -8.94 3.87
C ARG A 57 6.22 -8.41 2.56
N ARG A 58 5.89 -9.03 1.42
CA ARG A 58 6.35 -8.53 0.11
C ARG A 58 5.77 -7.16 -0.23
N ARG A 59 4.52 -6.88 0.16
CA ARG A 59 3.80 -5.65 -0.20
C ARG A 59 4.13 -4.48 0.74
N PHE A 60 4.36 -4.75 2.02
CA PHE A 60 4.47 -3.75 3.08
C PHE A 60 5.72 -3.86 3.95
N GLY A 61 6.48 -4.94 3.85
CA GLY A 61 7.75 -5.06 4.54
C GLY A 61 8.76 -4.06 3.99
N SER A 62 9.60 -3.51 4.87
CA SER A 62 10.80 -2.83 4.41
C SER A 62 11.70 -3.82 3.68
N PRO A 63 12.43 -3.39 2.64
CA PRO A 63 13.54 -4.18 2.14
C PRO A 63 14.48 -4.50 3.32
N PRO A 64 15.07 -5.70 3.39
CA PRO A 64 16.12 -5.96 4.37
C PRO A 64 17.16 -4.86 4.22
N ALA A 65 17.53 -4.21 5.33
CA ALA A 65 18.64 -3.27 5.31
C ALA A 65 19.85 -4.02 4.71
N PRO A 66 20.63 -3.40 3.81
CA PRO A 66 21.89 -4.00 3.42
C PRO A 66 22.68 -4.25 4.70
N GLU A 67 22.98 -5.51 4.96
CA GLU A 67 23.80 -5.90 6.10
C GLU A 67 25.10 -5.13 5.97
N ASP A 68 25.43 -4.30 6.96
CA ASP A 68 26.71 -3.60 7.03
C ASP A 68 27.80 -4.66 6.88
N GLN A 69 28.38 -4.73 5.67
CA GLN A 69 29.60 -5.48 5.41
C GLN A 69 30.67 -4.75 6.20
N THR A 70 30.81 -5.16 7.47
CA THR A 70 31.93 -4.86 8.32
C THR A 70 33.15 -5.35 7.56
N THR A 71 33.77 -4.44 6.82
CA THR A 71 35.00 -4.70 6.08
C THR A 71 36.08 -4.81 7.15
N LEU A 72 36.36 -6.05 7.55
CA LEU A 72 37.56 -6.40 8.31
C LEU A 72 38.76 -6.22 7.38
N PHE A 73 39.43 -5.07 7.45
CA PHE A 73 40.86 -4.92 7.11
C PHE A 73 41.49 -3.83 7.98
#